data_AF-A0A2K3LRY6-F1
#
_entry.id   AF-A0A2K3LRY6-F1
#
_cell.length_a   1.000
_cell.length_b   1.000
_cell.length_c   1.000
_cell.angle_alpha   90.00
_cell.angle_beta   90.00
_cell.angle_gamma   90.00
#
_symmetry.space_group_name_H-M   'P 1'
#
loop_
_entity.id
_entity.type
_entity.pdbx_description
1 polymer ?
#
loop_
_entity_poly.entity_id
_entity_poly.type
_entity_poly.pdbx_seq_one_letter_code
_entity_poly.pdbx_strand_id
1 'polypeptide(L)'
;IENEFGPQSKIQGASGQNYVNWAAKMAVEMGTGVPWIMCKEDDAPDPVINTCNGFYCDKFTPNRPYKPTMWTEAWSGWFTEFGGPTHKRPVQDLAFAVARFVTRGGSFVNYYMYHGGTNFGRTAGGPFVATSYDYDAPLDEYGLIRQPKYGHLKELHKAIKMCERALVSTDPIITSLGSSQQAHVYSTESGDCAAFLSNYDSKSPAKVLFNNMHYSLPPWSVSILPDCRNAVFNTAKIGVQTSQMQMLPTNTHMFSWESFDEDISSLDDSYSLSAPGLLEQINVTRDASDYLWYITR
;
A
#
# COMPACT_ATOMS: atom_id res chain seq x y z
N ILE A 1 -14.34 2.89 7.83
CA ILE A 1 -15.19 4.06 7.50
C ILE A 1 -14.26 5.24 7.30
N GLU A 2 -14.57 6.17 6.40
CA GLU A 2 -13.66 7.27 6.02
C GLU A 2 -12.29 6.81 5.47
N ASN A 3 -11.49 7.76 4.99
CA ASN A 3 -10.14 7.48 4.50
C ASN A 3 -9.17 8.64 4.75
N GLU A 4 -8.16 8.42 5.61
CA GLU A 4 -7.11 9.39 5.95
C GLU A 4 -7.65 10.78 6.37
N PHE A 5 -8.75 10.82 7.12
CA PHE A 5 -9.38 12.08 7.50
C PHE A 5 -8.65 12.82 8.63
N GLY A 6 -7.87 12.13 9.47
CA GLY A 6 -7.17 12.72 10.62
C GLY A 6 -6.40 14.02 10.34
N PRO A 7 -5.58 14.11 9.27
CA PRO A 7 -4.98 15.38 8.86
C PRO A 7 -6.00 16.49 8.56
N GLN A 8 -7.12 16.18 7.91
CA GLN A 8 -8.20 17.15 7.64
C GLN A 8 -8.97 17.53 8.91
N SER A 9 -9.26 16.55 9.76
CA SER A 9 -9.87 16.76 11.08
C SER A 9 -9.08 17.79 11.90
N LYS A 10 -7.74 17.66 11.93
CA LYS A 10 -6.85 18.61 12.62
C LYS A 10 -6.93 20.03 12.03
N ILE A 11 -7.08 20.19 10.72
CA ILE A 11 -7.25 21.50 10.07
C ILE A 11 -8.61 22.12 10.43
N GLN A 12 -9.66 21.30 10.49
CA GLN A 12 -11.02 21.73 10.77
C GLN A 12 -11.33 21.90 12.28
N GLY A 13 -10.40 21.50 13.15
CA GLY A 13 -10.51 21.61 14.60
C GLY A 13 -11.74 20.87 15.15
N ALA A 14 -12.51 21.54 16.02
CA ALA A 14 -13.66 20.93 16.69
C ALA A 14 -14.74 20.39 15.72
N SER A 15 -14.91 21.02 14.57
CA SER A 15 -15.90 20.56 13.58
C SER A 15 -15.48 19.23 12.93
N GLY A 16 -14.20 19.09 12.60
CA GLY A 16 -13.63 17.83 12.09
C GLY A 16 -13.69 16.71 13.14
N GLN A 17 -13.36 17.03 14.40
CA GLN A 17 -13.45 16.05 15.48
C GLN A 17 -14.90 15.58 15.74
N ASN A 18 -15.86 16.51 15.71
CA ASN A 18 -17.29 16.15 15.83
C ASN A 18 -17.72 15.25 14.67
N TYR A 19 -17.24 15.51 13.45
CA TYR A 19 -17.50 14.67 12.29
C TYR A 19 -16.92 13.26 12.44
N VAL A 20 -15.64 13.13 12.85
CA VAL A 20 -14.99 11.84 13.09
C VAL A 20 -15.77 11.02 14.12
N ASN A 21 -16.16 11.63 15.23
CA ASN A 21 -16.96 10.97 16.26
C ASN A 21 -18.32 10.51 15.74
N TRP A 22 -19.00 11.36 14.95
CA TRP A 22 -20.27 11.01 14.32
C TRP A 22 -20.10 9.84 13.33
N ALA A 23 -19.10 9.90 12.44
CA ALA A 23 -18.88 8.90 11.39
C ALA A 23 -18.55 7.53 11.99
N ALA A 24 -17.68 7.50 13.00
CA ALA A 24 -17.34 6.29 13.73
C ALA A 24 -18.55 5.69 14.46
N LYS A 25 -19.31 6.53 15.18
CA LYS A 25 -20.53 6.10 15.88
C LYS A 25 -21.56 5.52 14.91
N MET A 26 -21.83 6.23 13.82
CA MET A 26 -22.76 5.80 12.78
C MET A 26 -22.37 4.44 12.21
N ALA A 27 -21.09 4.25 11.84
CA ALA A 27 -20.61 2.99 11.28
C ALA A 27 -20.77 1.83 12.27
N VAL A 28 -20.44 2.04 13.54
CA VAL A 28 -20.56 1.01 14.59
C VAL A 28 -22.03 0.65 14.84
N GLU A 29 -22.94 1.63 14.85
CA GLU A 29 -24.37 1.43 15.06
C GLU A 29 -25.07 0.68 13.90
N MET A 30 -24.42 0.56 12.73
CA MET A 30 -24.90 -0.33 11.65
C MET A 30 -24.90 -1.82 12.04
N GLY A 31 -24.20 -2.21 13.12
CA GLY A 31 -24.30 -3.56 13.68
C GLY A 31 -23.78 -4.66 12.75
N THR A 32 -22.72 -4.39 11.97
CA THR A 32 -22.19 -5.31 10.94
C THR A 32 -21.64 -6.63 11.51
N GLY A 33 -21.40 -6.72 12.82
CA GLY A 33 -20.89 -7.92 13.50
C GLY A 33 -19.37 -8.13 13.37
N VAL A 34 -18.64 -7.21 12.72
CA VAL A 34 -17.19 -7.25 12.54
C VAL A 34 -16.55 -5.90 12.87
N PRO A 35 -15.23 -5.85 13.20
CA PRO A 35 -14.56 -4.60 13.56
C PRO A 35 -14.56 -3.55 12.45
N TRP A 36 -14.63 -2.28 12.83
CA TRP A 36 -14.41 -1.14 11.95
C TRP A 36 -12.99 -0.58 12.10
N ILE A 37 -12.45 -0.07 10.99
CA ILE A 37 -11.14 0.57 10.94
C ILE A 37 -11.21 1.98 10.32
N MET A 38 -10.26 2.84 10.71
CA MET A 38 -10.00 4.18 10.15
C MET A 38 -8.50 4.37 9.96
N CYS A 39 -8.05 4.60 8.72
CA CYS A 39 -6.64 4.80 8.42
C CYS A 39 -6.19 6.25 8.69
N LYS A 40 -4.97 6.43 9.20
CA LYS A 40 -4.38 7.72 9.60
C LYS A 40 -5.28 8.58 10.51
N GLU A 41 -6.05 7.94 11.37
CA GLU A 41 -6.96 8.60 12.33
C GLU A 41 -6.48 8.35 13.77
N ASP A 42 -5.51 9.15 14.24
CA ASP A 42 -4.87 8.94 15.56
C ASP A 42 -5.88 8.94 16.72
N ASP A 43 -6.96 9.71 16.63
CA ASP A 43 -7.99 9.87 17.64
C ASP A 43 -9.29 9.09 17.34
N ALA A 44 -9.23 8.05 16.48
CA ALA A 44 -10.38 7.19 16.20
C ALA A 44 -11.04 6.67 17.51
N PRO A 45 -12.33 6.96 17.74
CA PRO A 45 -13.01 6.60 18.98
C PRO A 45 -13.28 5.09 19.04
N ASP A 46 -13.35 4.55 20.25
CA ASP A 46 -13.69 3.14 20.45
C ASP A 46 -15.11 2.83 19.96
N PRO A 47 -15.36 1.61 19.42
CA PRO A 47 -14.43 0.49 19.28
C PRO A 47 -13.58 0.49 17.97
N VAL A 48 -13.55 1.59 17.21
CA VAL A 48 -12.88 1.64 15.90
C VAL A 48 -11.36 1.54 16.04
N ILE A 49 -10.72 0.74 15.18
CA ILE A 49 -9.26 0.55 15.18
C ILE A 49 -8.62 1.55 14.23
N ASN A 50 -7.70 2.38 14.74
CA ASN A 50 -6.89 3.23 13.87
C ASN A 50 -5.77 2.41 13.21
N THR A 51 -5.49 2.70 11.94
CA THR A 51 -4.51 1.94 11.14
C THR A 51 -3.50 2.86 10.46
N CYS A 52 -2.41 2.27 9.98
CA CYS A 52 -1.32 2.99 9.33
C CYS A 52 -1.31 2.77 7.81
N ASN A 53 -0.88 3.80 7.08
CA ASN A 53 -0.63 3.80 5.64
C ASN A 53 0.76 4.37 5.37
N GLY A 54 1.47 3.83 4.39
CA GLY A 54 2.77 4.36 4.00
C GLY A 54 3.71 3.34 3.38
N PHE A 55 4.96 3.76 3.14
CA PHE A 55 6.03 2.84 2.76
C PHE A 55 6.50 1.96 3.93
N TYR A 56 6.40 2.49 5.15
CA TYR A 56 6.84 1.85 6.40
C TYR A 56 5.86 2.20 7.52
N CYS A 57 5.40 1.18 8.26
CA CYS A 57 4.55 1.35 9.45
C CYS A 57 5.13 0.64 10.69
N ASP A 58 6.40 0.25 10.68
CA ASP A 58 7.02 -0.51 11.78
C ASP A 58 7.09 0.23 13.13
N LYS A 59 6.93 1.56 13.10
CA LYS A 59 6.88 2.42 14.30
C LYS A 59 5.46 2.81 14.71
N PHE A 60 4.45 2.40 13.95
CA PHE A 60 3.06 2.71 14.27
C PHE A 60 2.60 1.92 15.48
N THR A 61 1.88 2.59 16.37
CA THR A 61 1.19 1.97 17.51
C THR A 61 -0.26 2.44 17.47
N PRO A 62 -1.25 1.55 17.64
CA PRO A 62 -2.64 1.96 17.71
C PRO A 62 -2.89 2.86 18.93
N ASN A 63 -3.98 3.61 18.90
CA ASN A 63 -4.28 4.64 19.90
C ASN A 63 -4.73 4.08 21.27
N ARG A 64 -4.86 2.76 21.37
CA ARG A 64 -5.17 2.01 22.58
C ARG A 64 -4.37 0.70 22.63
N PRO A 65 -3.92 0.24 23.80
CA PRO A 65 -3.07 -0.95 23.94
C PRO A 65 -3.79 -2.27 23.65
N TYR A 66 -5.12 -2.31 23.71
CA TYR A 66 -5.93 -3.50 23.40
C TYR A 66 -6.34 -3.60 21.93
N LYS A 67 -5.92 -2.65 21.08
CA LYS A 67 -6.16 -2.69 19.64
C LYS A 67 -4.97 -3.34 18.94
N PRO A 68 -5.20 -4.14 17.88
CA PRO A 68 -4.12 -4.71 17.09
C PRO A 68 -3.43 -3.65 16.23
N THR A 69 -2.15 -3.86 15.94
CA THR A 69 -1.37 -3.01 15.02
C THR A 69 -1.62 -3.44 13.58
N MET A 70 -2.27 -2.57 12.80
CA MET A 70 -2.69 -2.88 11.42
C MET A 70 -2.13 -1.88 10.40
N TRP A 71 -1.62 -2.40 9.28
CA TRP A 71 -1.10 -1.64 8.14
C TRP A 71 -2.02 -1.82 6.94
N THR A 72 -2.88 -0.83 6.68
CA THR A 72 -3.91 -0.87 5.65
C THR A 72 -3.38 -0.58 4.24
N GLU A 73 -2.28 0.15 4.12
CA GLU A 73 -1.67 0.43 2.82
C GLU A 73 -0.14 0.33 2.85
N ALA A 74 0.37 -0.87 2.61
CA ALA A 74 1.78 -1.09 2.32
C ALA A 74 2.06 -0.76 0.86
N TRP A 75 2.50 0.48 0.61
CA TRP A 75 2.62 1.00 -0.75
C TRP A 75 3.61 0.19 -1.60
N SER A 76 3.13 -0.52 -2.61
CA SER A 76 3.95 -1.40 -3.47
C SER A 76 4.79 -0.64 -4.50
N GLY A 77 4.50 0.65 -4.67
CA GLY A 77 5.06 1.58 -5.65
C GLY A 77 4.35 2.93 -5.48
N TRP A 78 4.02 3.58 -6.59
CA TRP A 78 3.23 4.82 -6.61
C TRP A 78 2.39 4.89 -7.89
N PHE A 79 1.35 5.73 -7.88
CA PHE A 79 0.55 5.97 -9.09
C PHE A 79 1.37 6.72 -10.16
N THR A 80 0.97 6.57 -11.42
CA THR A 80 1.58 7.32 -12.53
C THR A 80 0.70 8.52 -12.85
N GLU A 81 1.33 9.67 -13.13
CA GLU A 81 0.66 10.88 -13.57
C GLU A 81 0.86 11.10 -15.07
N PHE A 82 -0.09 11.74 -15.74
CA PHE A 82 0.12 12.24 -17.09
C PHE A 82 1.27 13.27 -17.07
N GLY A 83 2.33 12.98 -17.85
CA GLY A 83 3.57 13.78 -17.87
C GLY A 83 4.60 13.37 -16.80
N GLY A 84 4.26 12.45 -15.90
CA GLY A 84 5.15 11.92 -14.86
C GLY A 84 5.89 10.64 -15.26
N PRO A 85 6.90 10.22 -14.48
CA PRO A 85 7.60 8.95 -14.67
C PRO A 85 6.78 7.77 -14.12
N THR A 86 7.16 6.55 -14.50
CA THR A 86 6.67 5.34 -13.83
C THR A 86 7.50 5.09 -12.56
N HIS A 87 6.83 5.09 -11.42
CA HIS A 87 7.47 4.88 -10.11
C HIS A 87 7.59 3.38 -9.80
N LYS A 88 8.74 2.96 -9.28
CA LYS A 88 8.99 1.56 -8.88
C LYS A 88 9.50 1.48 -7.46
N ARG A 89 9.13 0.43 -6.73
CA ARG A 89 9.64 0.09 -5.40
C ARG A 89 10.31 -1.28 -5.46
N PRO A 90 11.61 -1.39 -5.11
CA PRO A 90 12.29 -2.69 -5.07
C PRO A 90 11.58 -3.68 -4.15
N VAL A 91 11.47 -4.94 -4.57
CA VAL A 91 10.79 -5.94 -3.73
C VAL A 91 11.57 -6.24 -2.45
N GLN A 92 12.90 -6.11 -2.46
CA GLN A 92 13.72 -6.27 -1.26
C GLN A 92 13.31 -5.27 -0.17
N ASP A 93 13.04 -4.02 -0.56
CA ASP A 93 12.61 -2.95 0.33
C ASP A 93 11.19 -3.20 0.85
N LEU A 94 10.25 -3.55 -0.03
CA LEU A 94 8.88 -3.89 0.38
C LEU A 94 8.86 -5.10 1.33
N ALA A 95 9.60 -6.16 1.01
CA ALA A 95 9.71 -7.34 1.86
C ALA A 95 10.36 -7.01 3.21
N PHE A 96 11.38 -6.14 3.21
CA PHE A 96 12.01 -5.63 4.42
C PHE A 96 11.03 -4.85 5.29
N ALA A 97 10.27 -3.92 4.70
CA ALA A 97 9.30 -3.12 5.43
C ALA A 97 8.19 -4.00 6.06
N VAL A 98 7.67 -4.98 5.31
CA VAL A 98 6.68 -5.95 5.83
C VAL A 98 7.27 -6.81 6.94
N ALA A 99 8.46 -7.38 6.73
CA ALA A 99 9.11 -8.20 7.75
C ALA A 99 9.32 -7.40 9.04
N ARG A 100 9.85 -6.18 8.93
CA ARG A 100 10.11 -5.27 10.06
C ARG A 100 8.85 -4.84 10.80
N PHE A 101 7.72 -4.70 10.10
CA PHE A 101 6.42 -4.47 10.73
C PHE A 101 5.97 -5.70 11.53
N VAL A 102 6.04 -6.89 10.92
CA VAL A 102 5.68 -8.16 11.58
C VAL A 102 6.58 -8.45 12.78
N THR A 103 7.89 -8.16 12.71
CA THR A 103 8.80 -8.42 13.84
C THR A 103 8.41 -7.64 15.10
N ARG A 104 7.68 -6.53 14.96
CA ARG A 104 7.27 -5.63 16.05
C ARG A 104 5.81 -5.82 16.48
N GLY A 105 5.23 -6.99 16.24
CA GLY A 105 3.85 -7.31 16.61
C GLY A 105 2.80 -6.82 15.61
N GLY A 106 3.22 -6.38 14.42
CA GLY A 106 2.31 -6.07 13.32
C GLY A 106 1.52 -7.30 12.89
N SER A 107 0.19 -7.25 12.96
CA SER A 107 -0.69 -8.42 12.80
C SER A 107 -1.55 -8.40 11.54
N PHE A 108 -1.58 -7.28 10.81
CA PHE A 108 -2.29 -7.13 9.54
C PHE A 108 -1.48 -6.26 8.58
N VAL A 109 -1.27 -6.73 7.36
CA VAL A 109 -0.61 -5.99 6.28
C VAL A 109 -1.40 -6.18 4.99
N ASN A 110 -1.78 -5.08 4.36
CA ASN A 110 -2.40 -5.07 3.04
C ASN A 110 -1.50 -4.35 2.03
N TYR A 111 -1.27 -4.96 0.86
CA TYR A 111 -0.50 -4.33 -0.21
C TYR A 111 -1.37 -3.37 -1.00
N TYR A 112 -1.00 -2.09 -0.99
CA TYR A 112 -1.62 -1.07 -1.83
C TYR A 112 -0.63 -0.71 -2.95
N MET A 113 -0.68 -1.27 -4.14
CA MET A 113 -1.66 -2.22 -4.65
C MET A 113 -1.08 -3.63 -4.76
N TYR A 114 -1.92 -4.66 -4.56
CA TYR A 114 -1.58 -6.02 -4.97
C TYR A 114 -1.77 -6.23 -6.47
N HIS A 115 -2.85 -5.66 -7.01
CA HIS A 115 -3.10 -5.43 -8.43
C HIS A 115 -3.66 -4.01 -8.56
N GLY A 116 -3.00 -3.19 -9.37
CA GLY A 116 -3.41 -1.80 -9.58
C GLY A 116 -4.46 -1.65 -10.68
N GLY A 117 -4.20 -2.22 -11.86
CA GLY A 117 -5.13 -2.22 -12.99
C GLY A 117 -5.15 -0.91 -13.78
N THR A 118 -6.32 -0.55 -14.30
CA THR A 118 -6.52 0.56 -15.25
C THR A 118 -7.74 1.40 -14.84
N ASN A 119 -7.58 2.72 -14.88
CA ASN A 119 -8.66 3.69 -14.76
C ASN A 119 -9.40 3.78 -16.10
N PHE A 120 -10.40 2.92 -16.30
CA PHE A 120 -11.20 2.89 -17.54
C PHE A 120 -12.22 4.04 -17.62
N GLY A 121 -12.57 4.43 -18.85
CA GLY A 121 -13.53 5.50 -19.10
C GLY A 121 -12.99 6.85 -18.66
N ARG A 122 -13.88 7.73 -18.19
CA ARG A 122 -13.56 9.12 -17.80
C ARG A 122 -13.84 9.46 -16.34
N THR A 123 -14.60 8.62 -15.64
CA THR A 123 -15.00 8.84 -14.23
C THR A 123 -14.17 8.03 -13.25
N ALA A 124 -13.08 7.42 -13.71
CA ALA A 124 -12.13 6.67 -12.88
C ALA A 124 -10.79 7.41 -12.84
N GLY A 125 -10.05 7.22 -11.75
CA GLY A 125 -8.82 7.96 -11.48
C GLY A 125 -9.07 9.28 -10.74
N GLY A 126 -8.02 10.09 -10.64
CA GLY A 126 -8.04 11.41 -10.02
C GLY A 126 -7.42 12.45 -10.94
N PRO A 127 -7.37 13.72 -10.50
CA PRO A 127 -6.74 14.79 -11.26
C PRO A 127 -5.33 14.38 -11.73
N PHE A 128 -5.12 14.40 -13.05
CA PHE A 128 -3.86 14.04 -13.72
C PHE A 128 -3.34 12.61 -13.50
N VAL A 129 -4.07 11.73 -12.82
CA VAL A 129 -3.68 10.32 -12.71
C VAL A 129 -3.82 9.68 -14.09
N ALA A 130 -2.78 8.97 -14.52
CA ALA A 130 -2.78 8.29 -15.81
C ALA A 130 -3.87 7.22 -15.89
N THR A 131 -4.24 6.83 -17.11
CA THR A 131 -5.12 5.68 -17.36
C THR A 131 -4.56 4.41 -16.73
N SER A 132 -3.23 4.20 -16.79
CA SER A 132 -2.57 3.10 -16.09
C SER A 132 -2.52 3.35 -14.59
N TYR A 133 -2.98 2.37 -13.81
CA TYR A 133 -2.85 2.36 -12.35
C TYR A 133 -1.93 1.22 -11.88
N ASP A 134 -0.93 0.82 -12.68
CA ASP A 134 -0.03 -0.33 -12.43
C ASP A 134 0.58 -0.39 -11.02
N TYR A 135 0.95 0.77 -10.46
CA TYR A 135 1.50 0.93 -9.10
C TYR A 135 2.77 0.11 -8.80
N ASP A 136 3.46 -0.40 -9.83
CA ASP A 136 4.51 -1.41 -9.70
C ASP A 136 4.05 -2.61 -8.84
N ALA A 137 2.77 -2.97 -8.93
CA ALA A 137 2.13 -3.97 -8.09
C ALA A 137 2.66 -5.40 -8.38
N PRO A 138 2.54 -6.34 -7.42
CA PRO A 138 2.86 -7.76 -7.63
C PRO A 138 2.18 -8.39 -8.85
N LEU A 139 0.94 -8.00 -9.15
CA LEU A 139 0.28 -8.25 -10.42
C LEU A 139 0.27 -6.94 -11.20
N ASP A 140 0.83 -6.94 -12.41
CA ASP A 140 0.88 -5.73 -13.24
C ASP A 140 -0.50 -5.28 -13.71
N GLU A 141 -0.56 -4.14 -14.40
CA GLU A 141 -1.78 -3.58 -14.99
C GLU A 141 -2.61 -4.61 -15.78
N TYR A 142 -1.95 -5.53 -16.49
CA TYR A 142 -2.60 -6.53 -17.35
C TYR A 142 -2.93 -7.83 -16.59
N GLY A 143 -2.68 -7.88 -15.29
CA GLY A 143 -2.90 -9.05 -14.44
C GLY A 143 -1.81 -10.11 -14.57
N LEU A 144 -0.70 -9.82 -15.22
CA LEU A 144 0.43 -10.74 -15.31
C LEU A 144 1.26 -10.70 -14.02
N ILE A 145 1.89 -11.82 -13.71
CA ILE A 145 2.76 -11.95 -12.54
C ILE A 145 4.04 -11.13 -12.76
N ARG A 146 4.25 -10.10 -11.94
CA ARG A 146 5.47 -9.29 -11.94
C ARG A 146 6.56 -9.98 -11.13
N GLN A 147 7.52 -10.61 -11.80
CA GLN A 147 8.70 -11.18 -11.14
C GLN A 147 9.87 -10.20 -11.10
N PRO A 148 10.66 -10.17 -10.02
CA PRO A 148 10.63 -11.10 -8.89
C PRO A 148 9.65 -10.69 -7.78
N LYS A 149 8.89 -9.60 -7.94
CA LYS A 149 8.10 -9.00 -6.86
C LYS A 149 7.08 -9.96 -6.27
N TYR A 150 6.23 -10.54 -7.12
CA TYR A 150 5.22 -11.50 -6.70
C TYR A 150 5.84 -12.72 -6.00
N GLY A 151 6.83 -13.35 -6.62
CA GLY A 151 7.42 -14.58 -6.10
C GLY A 151 8.16 -14.35 -4.79
N HIS A 152 8.92 -13.26 -4.67
CA HIS A 152 9.66 -12.95 -3.45
C HIS A 152 8.73 -12.63 -2.27
N LEU A 153 7.62 -11.93 -2.51
CA LEU A 153 6.58 -11.72 -1.49
C LEU A 153 5.86 -13.02 -1.13
N LYS A 154 5.60 -13.90 -2.10
CA LYS A 154 5.03 -15.23 -1.84
C LYS A 154 5.92 -16.07 -0.91
N GLU A 155 7.23 -16.07 -1.13
CA GLU A 155 8.16 -16.77 -0.23
C GLU A 155 8.26 -16.11 1.15
N LEU A 156 8.18 -14.77 1.23
CA LEU A 156 8.04 -14.06 2.50
C LEU A 156 6.78 -14.52 3.27
N HIS A 157 5.63 -14.59 2.60
CA HIS A 157 4.37 -15.03 3.23
C HIS A 157 4.45 -16.47 3.72
N LYS A 158 5.05 -17.38 2.96
CA LYS A 158 5.30 -18.75 3.41
C LYS A 158 6.16 -18.78 4.67
N ALA A 159 7.23 -17.98 4.72
CA ALA A 159 8.09 -17.89 5.90
C ALA A 159 7.32 -17.34 7.12
N ILE A 160 6.50 -16.30 6.95
CA ILE A 160 5.64 -15.77 8.02
C ILE A 160 4.64 -16.83 8.49
N LYS A 161 4.04 -17.61 7.57
CA LYS A 161 3.11 -18.69 7.91
C LYS A 161 3.76 -19.81 8.70
N MET A 162 5.03 -20.13 8.44
CA MET A 162 5.78 -21.07 9.27
C MET A 162 5.98 -20.53 10.71
N CYS A 163 6.04 -19.21 10.89
CA CYS A 163 6.17 -18.56 12.20
C CYS A 163 4.83 -18.32 12.92
N GLU A 164 3.69 -18.56 12.28
CA GLU A 164 2.36 -18.07 12.70
C GLU A 164 2.01 -18.49 14.14
N ARG A 165 2.25 -19.75 14.52
CA ARG A 165 1.93 -20.26 15.86
C ARG A 165 2.64 -19.47 16.96
N ALA A 166 3.92 -19.17 16.79
CA ALA A 166 4.69 -18.38 17.75
C ALA A 166 4.25 -16.90 17.73
N LEU A 167 4.02 -16.34 16.53
CA LEU A 167 3.60 -14.95 16.34
C LEU A 167 2.26 -14.62 17.04
N VAL A 168 1.29 -15.54 17.02
CA VAL A 168 -0.04 -15.30 17.60
C VAL A 168 -0.15 -15.66 19.08
N SER A 169 0.89 -16.25 19.67
CA SER A 169 0.85 -16.77 21.04
C SER A 169 1.66 -15.94 22.03
N THR A 170 2.60 -15.11 21.55
CA THR A 170 3.52 -14.35 22.41
C THR A 170 3.91 -13.01 21.78
N ASP A 171 4.36 -12.07 22.61
CA ASP A 171 5.02 -10.85 22.16
C ASP A 171 6.52 -11.08 21.89
N PRO A 172 7.16 -10.25 21.03
CA PRO A 172 8.58 -10.39 20.72
C PRO A 172 9.48 -9.99 21.90
N ILE A 173 10.47 -10.82 22.19
CA ILE A 173 11.64 -10.46 22.99
C ILE A 173 12.70 -9.88 22.04
N ILE A 174 13.12 -8.65 22.30
CA ILE A 174 14.10 -7.93 21.47
C ILE A 174 15.49 -8.05 22.08
N THR A 175 16.44 -8.58 21.31
CA THR A 175 17.84 -8.73 21.72
C THR A 175 18.75 -8.01 20.74
N SER A 176 19.68 -7.20 21.26
CA SER A 176 20.72 -6.58 20.43
C SER A 176 21.72 -7.62 19.95
N LEU A 177 22.04 -7.62 18.66
CA LEU A 177 23.07 -8.50 18.06
C LEU A 177 24.31 -7.72 17.60
N GLY A 178 24.27 -6.39 17.69
CA GLY A 178 25.31 -5.49 17.19
C GLY A 178 24.84 -4.03 17.24
N SER A 179 25.62 -3.12 16.67
CA SER A 179 25.27 -1.68 16.66
C SER A 179 24.01 -1.37 15.86
N SER A 180 23.80 -2.10 14.76
CA SER A 180 22.67 -1.92 13.84
C SER A 180 21.91 -3.23 13.60
N GLN A 181 22.10 -4.24 14.46
CA GLN A 181 21.50 -5.57 14.30
C GLN A 181 20.68 -5.96 15.52
N GLN A 182 19.52 -6.57 15.28
CA GLN A 182 18.59 -7.00 16.33
C GLN A 182 17.98 -8.36 16.01
N ALA A 183 17.73 -9.16 17.04
CA ALA A 183 16.85 -10.31 16.99
C ALA A 183 15.49 -9.93 17.61
N HIS A 184 14.40 -10.28 16.95
CA HIS A 184 13.07 -10.34 17.57
C HIS A 184 12.68 -11.80 17.67
N VAL A 185 12.45 -12.29 18.88
CA VAL A 185 12.19 -13.71 19.15
C VAL A 185 10.79 -13.87 19.75
N TYR A 186 9.98 -14.69 19.11
CA TYR A 186 8.68 -15.14 19.58
C TYR A 186 8.86 -16.58 20.06
N SER A 187 8.61 -16.86 21.33
CA SER A 187 8.84 -18.20 21.90
C SER A 187 7.78 -18.54 22.93
N THR A 188 7.13 -19.68 22.75
CA THR A 188 6.08 -20.20 23.63
C THR A 188 6.65 -21.16 24.68
N GLU A 189 5.93 -21.34 25.79
CA GLU A 189 6.27 -22.37 26.79
C GLU A 189 6.16 -23.80 26.22
N SER A 190 5.31 -24.00 25.20
CA SER A 190 5.16 -25.27 24.49
C SER A 190 6.32 -25.60 23.54
N GLY A 191 7.26 -24.68 23.35
CA GLY A 191 8.49 -24.90 22.58
C GLY A 191 8.47 -24.40 21.13
N ASP A 192 7.36 -23.82 20.64
CA ASP A 192 7.36 -23.12 19.35
C ASP A 192 8.24 -21.86 19.46
N CYS A 193 9.14 -21.66 18.50
CA CYS A 193 10.08 -20.52 18.49
C CYS A 193 10.29 -19.99 17.08
N ALA A 194 10.00 -18.71 16.86
CA ALA A 194 10.32 -17.99 15.63
C ALA A 194 11.24 -16.80 15.91
N ALA A 195 12.28 -16.62 15.11
CA ALA A 195 13.21 -15.50 15.24
C ALA A 195 13.35 -14.72 13.94
N PHE A 196 13.50 -13.40 14.08
CA PHE A 196 13.74 -12.47 12.99
C PHE A 196 15.04 -11.71 13.24
N LEU A 197 16.06 -11.96 12.42
CA LEU A 197 17.37 -11.34 12.56
C LEU A 197 17.50 -10.20 11.56
N SER A 198 17.52 -8.97 12.06
CA SER A 198 17.49 -7.74 11.28
C SER A 198 18.88 -7.09 11.21
N ASN A 199 19.24 -6.57 10.04
CA ASN A 199 20.34 -5.65 9.84
C ASN A 199 19.80 -4.33 9.27
N TYR A 200 19.86 -3.27 10.07
CA TYR A 200 19.39 -1.93 9.70
C TYR A 200 20.48 -1.07 9.04
N ASP A 201 21.72 -1.56 8.95
CA ASP A 201 22.76 -0.88 8.17
C ASP A 201 22.41 -0.97 6.68
N SER A 202 22.28 0.18 6.02
CA SER A 202 21.88 0.27 4.61
C SER A 202 23.04 0.04 3.63
N LYS A 203 24.27 -0.02 4.11
CA LYS A 203 25.49 -0.09 3.28
C LYS A 203 26.28 -1.37 3.50
N SER A 204 26.34 -1.85 4.74
CA SER A 204 27.28 -2.91 5.13
C SER A 204 26.57 -4.21 5.51
N PRO A 205 27.04 -5.37 4.99
CA PRO A 205 26.59 -6.66 5.51
C PRO A 205 27.14 -6.86 6.93
N ALA A 206 26.45 -7.67 7.73
CA ALA A 206 26.85 -8.01 9.09
C ALA A 206 26.84 -9.52 9.32
N LYS A 207 27.82 -10.02 10.08
CA LYS A 207 27.82 -11.39 10.59
C LYS A 207 27.46 -11.36 12.07
N VAL A 208 26.33 -11.97 12.43
CA VAL A 208 25.82 -12.00 13.82
C VAL A 208 25.92 -13.40 14.40
N LEU A 209 26.05 -13.51 15.72
CA LEU A 209 25.94 -14.76 16.47
C LEU A 209 24.56 -14.80 17.13
N PHE A 210 23.77 -15.82 16.84
CA PHE A 210 22.45 -16.03 17.43
C PHE A 210 22.23 -17.53 17.69
N ASN A 211 21.82 -17.92 18.89
CA ASN A 211 21.66 -19.33 19.29
C ASN A 211 22.87 -20.22 18.92
N ASN A 212 24.09 -19.74 19.21
CA ASN A 212 25.37 -20.39 18.88
C ASN A 212 25.61 -20.68 17.39
N MET A 213 24.88 -20.02 16.50
CA MET A 213 25.09 -20.12 15.05
C MET A 213 25.38 -18.74 14.44
N HIS A 214 26.18 -18.74 13.39
CA HIS A 214 26.53 -17.51 12.67
C HIS A 214 25.62 -17.29 11.47
N TYR A 215 25.08 -16.09 11.37
CA TYR A 215 24.24 -15.68 10.23
C TYR A 215 24.86 -14.48 9.53
N SER A 216 24.91 -14.54 8.19
CA SER A 216 25.28 -13.41 7.34
C SER A 216 24.02 -12.67 6.89
N LEU A 217 23.88 -11.44 7.36
CA LEU A 217 22.77 -10.54 7.06
C LEU A 217 23.23 -9.49 6.03
N PRO A 218 22.67 -9.49 4.81
CA PRO A 218 22.88 -8.40 3.86
C PRO A 218 22.51 -7.03 4.46
N PRO A 219 22.98 -5.91 3.87
CA PRO A 219 22.49 -4.59 4.21
C PRO A 219 20.96 -4.52 4.08
N TRP A 220 20.31 -3.75 4.96
CA TRP A 220 18.87 -3.47 4.92
C TRP A 220 18.01 -4.73 4.74
N SER A 221 18.22 -5.72 5.62
CA SER A 221 17.57 -7.03 5.47
C SER A 221 17.09 -7.64 6.78
N VAL A 222 16.08 -8.51 6.69
CA VAL A 222 15.63 -9.38 7.78
C VAL A 222 15.71 -10.83 7.33
N SER A 223 16.35 -11.68 8.13
CA SER A 223 16.28 -13.15 7.98
C SER A 223 15.21 -13.72 8.88
N ILE A 224 14.40 -14.65 8.37
CA ILE A 224 13.30 -15.29 9.11
C ILE A 224 13.67 -16.74 9.42
N LEU A 225 13.61 -17.10 10.70
CA LEU A 225 13.95 -18.41 11.25
C LEU A 225 12.73 -18.98 11.99
N PRO A 226 11.89 -19.81 11.33
CA PRO A 226 10.64 -20.30 11.93
C PRO A 226 10.81 -21.27 13.10
N ASP A 227 12.03 -21.74 13.34
CA ASP A 227 12.44 -22.64 14.43
C ASP A 227 13.57 -22.04 15.28
N CYS A 228 13.81 -20.73 15.16
CA CYS A 228 14.92 -20.01 15.78
C CYS A 228 16.33 -20.54 15.42
N ARG A 229 16.47 -21.33 14.36
CA ARG A 229 17.74 -21.93 13.92
C ARG A 229 17.96 -21.84 12.41
N ASN A 230 17.05 -22.33 11.60
CA ASN A 230 17.22 -22.41 10.16
C ASN A 230 16.60 -21.19 9.47
N ALA A 231 17.45 -20.36 8.85
CA ALA A 231 16.98 -19.21 8.08
C ALA A 231 16.37 -19.69 6.75
N VAL A 232 15.04 -19.60 6.62
CA VAL A 232 14.30 -20.06 5.41
C VAL A 232 14.11 -18.94 4.39
N PHE A 233 14.22 -17.68 4.82
CA PHE A 233 14.01 -16.52 3.98
C PHE A 233 14.88 -15.35 4.45
N ASN A 234 15.37 -14.52 3.51
CA ASN A 234 15.94 -13.21 3.81
C ASN A 234 15.42 -12.19 2.80
N THR A 235 14.99 -11.01 3.29
CA THR A 235 14.31 -10.00 2.48
C THR A 235 15.17 -9.44 1.34
N ALA A 236 16.50 -9.50 1.43
CA ALA A 236 17.41 -9.02 0.39
C ALA A 236 17.96 -10.14 -0.54
N LYS A 237 17.74 -11.43 -0.20
CA LYS A 237 18.21 -12.57 -1.02
C LYS A 237 17.10 -13.04 -1.95
N ILE A 238 17.06 -12.49 -3.16
CA ILE A 238 16.08 -12.88 -4.18
C ILE A 238 16.47 -14.23 -4.78
N GLY A 239 15.62 -15.24 -4.59
CA GLY A 239 15.73 -16.56 -5.22
C GLY A 239 14.85 -16.75 -6.45
N VAL A 240 14.11 -15.72 -6.87
CA VAL A 240 13.14 -15.77 -7.98
C VAL A 240 13.70 -15.09 -9.21
N GLN A 241 13.55 -15.71 -10.37
CA GLN A 241 13.98 -15.16 -11.65
C GLN A 241 13.13 -13.95 -12.04
N THR A 242 13.77 -12.84 -12.41
CA THR A 242 13.11 -11.63 -12.89
C THR A 242 12.45 -11.86 -14.25
N SER A 243 11.22 -11.37 -14.43
CA SER A 243 10.55 -11.31 -15.73
C SER A 243 10.79 -9.95 -16.39
N GLN A 244 10.84 -9.93 -17.72
CA GLN A 244 10.84 -8.69 -18.49
C GLN A 244 9.56 -8.61 -19.31
N MET A 245 8.80 -7.54 -19.11
CA MET A 245 7.61 -7.26 -19.90
C MET A 245 8.01 -6.81 -21.30
N GLN A 246 7.33 -7.34 -22.32
CA GLN A 246 7.49 -6.93 -23.71
C GLN A 246 6.10 -6.71 -24.31
N MET A 247 5.93 -5.57 -24.98
CA MET A 247 4.77 -5.28 -25.80
C MET A 247 5.18 -5.48 -27.26
N LEU A 248 4.84 -6.63 -27.83
CA LEU A 248 5.15 -6.97 -29.22
C LEU A 248 3.92 -6.70 -30.10
N PRO A 249 4.09 -6.10 -31.30
CA PRO A 249 2.98 -5.93 -32.22
C PRO A 249 2.43 -7.30 -32.65
N THR A 250 1.11 -7.38 -32.76
CA THR A 250 0.45 -8.56 -33.34
C THR A 250 0.38 -8.40 -34.86
N ASN A 251 0.54 -9.49 -35.62
CA ASN A 251 0.45 -9.47 -37.10
C ASN A 251 -0.99 -9.31 -37.61
N THR A 252 -1.86 -8.65 -36.85
CA THR A 252 -3.25 -8.37 -37.23
C THR A 252 -3.28 -7.23 -38.24
N HIS A 253 -4.04 -7.41 -39.32
CA HIS A 253 -4.25 -6.34 -40.29
C HIS A 253 -4.91 -5.14 -39.62
N MET A 254 -4.32 -3.94 -39.82
CA MET A 254 -4.92 -2.69 -39.34
C MET A 254 -6.28 -2.46 -40.02
N PHE A 255 -7.24 -1.95 -39.27
CA PHE A 255 -8.53 -1.55 -39.80
C PHE A 255 -8.39 -0.37 -40.77
N SER A 256 -9.25 -0.31 -41.78
CA SER A 256 -9.44 0.92 -42.57
C SER A 256 -10.07 1.98 -41.67
N TRP A 257 -9.44 3.14 -41.57
CA TRP A 257 -9.90 4.25 -40.74
C TRP A 257 -10.79 5.22 -41.54
N GLU A 258 -11.84 5.70 -40.89
CA GLU A 258 -12.63 6.86 -41.33
C GLU A 258 -12.36 8.04 -40.39
N SER A 259 -12.58 9.27 -40.85
CA SER A 259 -12.39 10.49 -40.08
C SER A 259 -13.64 11.34 -40.08
N PHE A 260 -13.92 11.97 -38.93
CA PHE A 260 -14.94 13.00 -38.78
C PHE A 260 -14.31 14.19 -38.05
N ASP A 261 -14.47 15.38 -38.61
CA ASP A 261 -13.97 16.62 -38.03
C ASP A 261 -15.06 17.24 -37.15
N GLU A 262 -14.77 17.40 -35.85
CA GLU A 262 -15.67 18.09 -34.93
C GLU A 262 -15.74 19.59 -35.29
N ASP A 263 -16.92 20.07 -35.65
CA ASP A 263 -17.11 21.45 -36.11
C ASP A 263 -17.23 22.43 -34.93
N ILE A 264 -16.23 23.29 -34.78
CA ILE A 264 -16.19 24.34 -33.76
C ILE A 264 -16.95 25.62 -34.15
N SER A 265 -17.39 25.73 -35.41
CA SER A 265 -18.07 26.91 -35.94
C SER A 265 -19.59 26.86 -35.78
N SER A 266 -20.15 25.67 -35.56
CA SER A 266 -21.59 25.41 -35.39
C SER A 266 -22.02 25.25 -33.94
N LEU A 267 -21.35 25.95 -33.00
CA LEU A 267 -21.83 26.14 -31.63
C LEU A 267 -23.13 26.98 -31.68
N ASP A 268 -24.21 26.30 -32.07
CA ASP A 268 -25.53 26.86 -32.29
C ASP A 268 -26.04 27.44 -30.97
N ASP A 269 -26.46 28.71 -31.01
CA ASP A 269 -26.94 29.44 -29.82
C ASP A 269 -28.07 28.64 -29.11
N SER A 270 -28.76 27.74 -29.83
CA SER A 270 -29.86 26.89 -29.37
C SER A 270 -29.50 25.90 -28.25
N TYR A 271 -28.23 25.49 -28.12
CA TYR A 271 -27.74 24.59 -27.05
C TYR A 271 -26.85 25.30 -26.03
N SER A 272 -26.69 26.62 -26.14
CA SER A 272 -25.81 27.42 -25.27
C SER A 272 -26.58 27.94 -24.04
N LEU A 273 -25.95 27.86 -22.86
CA LEU A 273 -26.43 28.53 -21.65
C LEU A 273 -25.70 29.85 -21.48
N SER A 274 -26.44 30.93 -21.27
CA SER A 274 -25.87 32.27 -21.03
C SER A 274 -25.92 32.65 -19.54
N ALA A 275 -24.86 33.30 -19.06
CA ALA A 275 -24.80 33.86 -17.71
C ALA A 275 -23.96 35.15 -17.69
N PRO A 276 -24.27 36.11 -16.79
CA PRO A 276 -23.38 37.25 -16.56
C PRO A 276 -22.12 36.78 -15.82
N GLY A 277 -21.02 36.59 -16.54
CA GLY A 277 -19.70 36.24 -15.99
C GLY A 277 -19.29 34.78 -16.20
N LEU A 278 -18.12 34.42 -15.66
CA LEU A 278 -17.56 33.06 -15.77
C LEU A 278 -18.17 32.14 -14.72
N LEU A 279 -18.62 30.96 -15.15
CA LEU A 279 -19.10 29.90 -14.27
C LEU A 279 -17.99 28.87 -14.02
N GLU A 280 -17.99 28.21 -12.86
CA GLU A 280 -17.06 27.12 -12.55
C GLU A 280 -17.43 25.84 -13.32
N GLN A 281 -16.43 25.13 -13.87
CA GLN A 281 -16.64 24.04 -14.82
C GLN A 281 -17.42 22.86 -14.23
N ILE A 282 -17.05 22.35 -13.06
CA ILE A 282 -17.72 21.21 -12.41
C ILE A 282 -19.18 21.55 -12.09
N ASN A 283 -19.45 22.79 -11.67
CA ASN A 283 -20.80 23.25 -11.40
C ASN A 283 -21.69 23.23 -12.66
N VAL A 284 -21.14 23.55 -13.84
CA VAL A 284 -21.87 23.55 -15.11
C VAL A 284 -22.00 22.15 -15.68
N THR A 285 -20.88 21.43 -15.82
CA THR A 285 -20.86 20.11 -16.47
C THR A 285 -21.41 19.02 -15.57
N ARG A 286 -21.40 19.21 -14.24
CA ARG A 286 -21.71 18.17 -13.24
C ARG A 286 -20.85 16.91 -13.43
N ASP A 287 -19.63 17.10 -13.92
CA ASP A 287 -18.74 16.01 -14.33
C ASP A 287 -19.35 15.06 -15.40
N ALA A 288 -20.35 15.52 -16.17
CA ALA A 288 -20.90 14.73 -17.27
C ALA A 288 -19.97 14.65 -18.48
N SER A 289 -19.03 15.59 -18.61
CA SER A 289 -18.02 15.67 -19.67
C SER A 289 -16.75 16.35 -19.15
N ASP A 290 -15.62 15.99 -19.75
CA ASP A 290 -14.31 16.62 -19.50
C ASP A 290 -14.24 18.03 -20.13
N TYR A 291 -15.13 18.32 -21.07
CA TYR A 291 -15.09 19.52 -21.90
C TYR A 291 -16.21 20.49 -21.54
N LEU A 292 -15.86 21.77 -21.41
CA LEU A 292 -16.79 22.89 -21.31
C LEU A 292 -16.29 24.03 -22.19
N TRP A 293 -17.13 24.51 -23.11
CA TRP A 293 -16.84 25.65 -23.95
C TRP A 293 -17.19 26.96 -23.24
N TYR A 294 -16.22 27.85 -23.08
CA TYR A 294 -16.43 29.22 -22.62
C TYR A 294 -16.40 30.17 -23.82
N ILE A 295 -17.53 30.78 -24.15
CA ILE A 295 -17.72 31.60 -25.34
C ILE A 295 -18.18 33.00 -24.90
N THR A 296 -17.55 34.04 -25.44
CA THR A 296 -17.98 35.44 -25.30
C THR A 296 -17.98 36.10 -26.66
N ARG A 297 -18.87 37.08 -26.86
CA ARG A 297 -18.88 37.96 -28.04
C ARG A 297 -18.12 39.26 -27.75
#